data_AF-A0A1T5JI82-F1
#
_entry.id   AF-A0A1T5JI82-F1
#
_cell.length_a   1.000
_cell.length_b   1.000
_cell.length_c   1.000
_cell.angle_alpha   90.00
_cell.angle_beta   90.00
_cell.angle_gamma   90.00
#
_symmetry.space_group_name_H-M   'P 1'
#
loop_
_entity.id
_entity.type
_entity.pdbx_description
1 polymer ?
#
loop_
_entity_poly.entity_id
_entity_poly.type
_entity_poly.pdbx_seq_one_letter_code
_entity_poly.pdbx_strand_id
1 'polypeptide(L)' 'MARKKASKRLRITEDDYLKANRRAARLEEIEAHGKPVRFRAVLHKSRKAYDRHRLKPVTPDD' A
#
# COMPACT_ATOMS: atom_id res chain seq x y z
N MET A 1 0.52 -3.63 -33.81
CA MET A 1 1.82 -4.34 -33.93
C MET A 1 2.18 -4.95 -32.58
N ALA A 2 2.17 -6.28 -32.45
CA ALA A 2 2.54 -6.95 -31.21
C ALA A 2 4.07 -6.98 -31.03
N ARG A 3 4.57 -6.51 -29.88
CA ARG A 3 6.00 -6.50 -29.58
C ARG A 3 6.51 -7.91 -29.33
N LYS A 4 7.50 -8.35 -30.11
CA LYS A 4 8.23 -9.62 -29.93
C LYS A 4 8.88 -9.63 -28.54
N LYS A 5 8.47 -10.57 -27.67
CA LYS A 5 9.09 -10.74 -26.34
C LYS A 5 10.52 -11.25 -26.55
N ALA A 6 11.50 -10.45 -26.16
CA ALA A 6 12.88 -10.88 -26.15
C ALA A 6 13.03 -12.09 -25.22
N SER A 7 13.70 -13.14 -25.71
CA SER A 7 14.10 -14.28 -24.90
C SER A 7 14.92 -13.77 -23.72
N LYS A 8 14.35 -13.85 -22.51
CA LYS A 8 15.02 -13.42 -21.29
C LYS A 8 16.13 -14.43 -21.03
N ARG A 9 17.36 -14.05 -21.38
CA ARG A 9 18.56 -14.71 -20.84
C ARG A 9 18.41 -14.74 -19.32
N LEU A 10 18.57 -15.90 -18.70
CA LEU A 10 18.46 -16.16 -17.26
C LEU A 10 19.62 -15.49 -16.48
N ARG A 11 19.84 -14.19 -16.68
CA ARG A 11 20.84 -13.41 -15.97
C ARG A 11 20.14 -12.67 -14.86
N ILE A 12 20.52 -12.99 -13.63
CA ILE A 12 20.08 -12.28 -12.45
C ILE A 12 20.70 -10.89 -12.50
N THR A 13 19.85 -9.87 -12.54
CA THR A 13 20.29 -8.48 -12.44
C THR A 13 20.35 -8.04 -10.99
N GLU A 14 21.06 -6.96 -10.70
CA GLU A 14 21.08 -6.34 -9.37
C GLU A 14 19.66 -5.96 -8.89
N ASP A 15 18.84 -5.45 -9.81
CA ASP A 15 17.42 -5.16 -9.54
C ASP A 15 16.63 -6.40 -9.11
N ASP A 16 16.93 -7.56 -9.68
CA ASP A 16 16.27 -8.81 -9.32
C ASP A 16 16.67 -9.24 -7.90
N TYR A 17 17.95 -9.09 -7.54
CA TYR A 17 18.44 -9.34 -6.19
C TYR A 17 17.77 -8.42 -5.16
N LEU A 18 17.70 -7.11 -5.45
CA LEU A 18 17.04 -6.15 -4.57
C LEU A 18 15.54 -6.46 -4.40
N LYS A 19 14.84 -6.85 -5.48
CA LYS A 19 13.43 -7.26 -5.41
C LYS A 19 13.25 -8.54 -4.60
N ALA A 20 14.14 -9.52 -4.75
CA ALA A 20 14.12 -10.75 -3.97
C ALA A 20 14.26 -10.46 -2.47
N ASN A 21 15.22 -9.62 -2.09
CA ASN A 21 15.44 -9.22 -0.70
C ASN A 21 14.24 -8.49 -0.10
N ARG A 22 13.62 -7.55 -0.84
CA ARG A 22 12.38 -6.88 -0.38
C ARG A 22 11.24 -7.87 -0.15
N ARG A 23 11.12 -8.88 -1.01
CA ARG A 23 10.10 -9.92 -0.88
C ARG A 23 10.39 -10.82 0.31
N ALA A 24 11.65 -11.21 0.51
CA ALA A 24 12.08 -12.03 1.65
C ALA A 24 11.77 -11.32 2.97
N ALA A 25 12.17 -10.04 3.13
CA ALA A 25 11.89 -9.25 4.33
C ALA A 25 10.38 -9.15 4.63
N ARG A 26 9.54 -9.01 3.59
CA ARG A 26 8.08 -8.99 3.77
C ARG A 26 7.52 -10.35 4.21
N LEU A 27 8.07 -11.45 3.72
CA LEU A 27 7.62 -12.79 4.10
C LEU A 27 8.02 -13.09 5.55
N GLU A 28 9.24 -12.74 5.94
CA GLU A 28 9.72 -12.80 7.32
C GLU A 28 8.82 -11.98 8.26
N GLU A 29 8.44 -10.77 7.86
CA GLU A 29 7.51 -9.93 8.61
C GLU A 29 6.12 -10.57 8.74
N ILE A 30 5.62 -11.21 7.68
CA ILE A 30 4.34 -11.94 7.69
C ILE A 30 4.43 -13.19 8.58
N GLU A 31 5.55 -13.90 8.57
CA GLU A 31 5.77 -15.07 9.42
C GLU A 31 5.82 -14.68 10.90
N ALA A 32 6.51 -13.60 11.22
CA ALA A 32 6.64 -13.10 12.59
C ALA A 32 5.34 -12.48 13.14
N HIS A 33 4.55 -11.79 12.31
CA HIS A 33 3.43 -10.96 12.78
C HIS A 33 2.06 -11.33 12.19
N GLY A 34 1.99 -12.29 11.27
CA GLY A 34 0.78 -12.73 10.57
C GLY A 34 0.24 -11.72 9.54
N LYS A 35 0.78 -10.50 9.51
CA LYS A 35 0.42 -9.42 8.59
C LYS A 35 1.60 -8.45 8.47
N PRO A 36 1.79 -7.79 7.32
CA PRO A 36 2.70 -6.66 7.25
C PRO A 36 2.28 -5.66 8.32
N VAL A 37 3.22 -5.28 9.18
CA VAL A 37 3.08 -4.19 10.14
C VAL A 37 2.91 -2.95 9.30
N ARG A 38 1.65 -2.66 8.96
CA ARG A 38 1.26 -1.42 8.32
C ARG A 38 1.86 -0.32 9.18
N PHE A 39 2.91 0.34 8.69
CA PHE A 39 3.11 1.74 9.01
C PHE A 39 1.76 2.35 8.72
N ARG A 40 1.04 2.67 9.79
CA ARG A 40 -0.13 3.52 9.73
C ARG A 40 0.42 4.76 9.03
N ALA A 41 0.23 4.86 7.71
CA ALA A 41 0.03 6.16 7.12
C ALA A 41 -1.18 6.64 7.91
N VAL A 42 -0.92 7.47 8.93
CA VAL A 42 -1.91 8.38 9.43
C VAL A 42 -2.34 9.09 8.16
N LEU A 43 -3.40 8.57 7.54
CA LEU A 43 -4.00 9.21 6.39
C LEU A 43 -4.47 10.52 7.01
N HIS A 44 -3.74 11.61 6.76
CA HIS A 44 -4.13 12.93 7.20
C HIS A 44 -5.46 13.18 6.49
N LYS A 45 -6.56 12.79 7.15
CA LYS A 45 -7.90 12.99 6.62
C LYS A 45 -8.07 14.49 6.62
N SER A 46 -8.09 15.11 5.45
CA SER A 46 -8.45 16.51 5.35
C SER A 46 -9.89 16.62 5.87
N ARG A 47 -10.10 17.46 6.88
CA ARG A 47 -11.42 17.78 7.46
C ARG A 47 -12.45 18.18 6.39
N LYS A 48 -11.99 18.60 5.21
CA LYS A 48 -12.82 19.13 4.13
C LYS A 48 -13.67 18.11 3.35
N ALA A 49 -13.39 16.81 3.41
CA ALA A 49 -14.14 15.84 2.60
C ALA A 49 -15.18 15.01 3.39
N TYR A 50 -14.84 14.55 4.60
CA TYR A 50 -15.66 13.56 5.31
C TYR A 50 -16.66 14.14 6.33
N ASP A 51 -16.46 15.36 6.85
CA ASP A 51 -17.30 15.89 7.94
C ASP A 51 -18.45 16.80 7.47
N ARG A 52 -18.58 17.08 6.16
CA ARG A 52 -19.67 17.94 5.63
C ARG A 52 -21.08 17.41 5.92
N HIS A 53 -21.22 16.10 6.14
CA HIS A 53 -22.51 15.45 6.40
C HIS A 53 -22.75 15.09 7.86
N ARG A 54 -21.79 15.33 8.77
CA ARG A 54 -21.94 15.01 10.22
C ARG A 54 -22.38 16.19 11.06
N LEU A 55 -22.22 17.42 10.58
CA LEU A 55 -22.77 18.62 11.20
C LEU A 55 -24.15 18.89 10.60
N LYS A 56 -25.13 18.06 10.92
CA LYS A 56 -26.53 18.50 10.82
C LYS A 56 -26.75 19.49 11.98
N PRO A 57 -27.30 20.69 11.75
CA PRO A 57 -27.75 21.51 12.86
C PRO A 57 -28.85 20.73 13.58
N VAL A 58 -28.67 20.47 14.88
CA VAL A 58 -29.80 20.14 15.74
C VAL A 58 -30.59 21.43 15.83
N THR A 59 -31.72 21.51 15.13
CA THR A 59 -32.73 22.55 15.35
C THR A 59 -33.20 22.42 16.79
N PRO A 60 -33.00 23.42 17.66
CA PRO A 60 -33.66 23.45 18.95
C PRO A 60 -35.03 24.09 18.75
N ASP A 61 -36.05 23.27 18.50
CA ASP A 61 -37.44 23.71 18.52
C ASP A 61 -38.26 22.64 19.26
N ASP A 62 -38.32 22.77 20.58
CA ASP A 62 -39.42 22.39 21.51
C ASP A 62 -39.13 23.02 22.89
#